data_AF-A0A967P5Q6-F1
#
_entry.id   AF-A0A967P5Q6-F1
#
_cell.length_a   1.000
_cell.length_b   1.000
_cell.length_c   1.000
_cell.angle_alpha   90.00
_cell.angle_beta   90.00
_cell.angle_gamma   90.00
#
_symmetry.space_group_name_H-M   'P 1'
#
loop_
_entity.id
_entity.type
_entity.pdbx_description
1 polymer ?
#
loop_
_entity_poly.entity_id
_entity_poly.type
_entity_poly.pdbx_seq_one_letter_code
_entity_poly.pdbx_strand_id
1 'polypeptide(L)' 'LVMSTGVIGAPLEVDKIEGGIHQAAEDLSEEAGARAASAIMTTDTRPKHRAVRVEGEWGSYALGGIAKGAGMI' A
#
# COMPACT_ATOMS: atom_id res chain seq x y z
N LEU A 1 -3.42 2.57 12.05
CA LEU A 1 -4.38 1.57 11.54
C LEU A 1 -3.58 0.36 11.05
N VAL A 2 -4.15 -0.85 11.09
CA VAL A 2 -3.53 -2.07 10.56
C VAL A 2 -4.51 -2.73 9.59
N MET A 3 -4.01 -3.21 8.45
CA MET A 3 -4.81 -3.86 7.40
C MET A 3 -4.08 -5.13 6.95
N SER A 4 -4.83 -6.18 6.60
CA SER A 4 -4.29 -7.43 6.09
C SER A 4 -5.19 -7.98 4.98
N THR A 5 -4.60 -8.74 4.06
CA THR A 5 -5.29 -9.39 2.94
C THR A 5 -4.54 -10.65 2.55
N GLY A 6 -5.25 -11.70 2.14
CA GLY A 6 -4.63 -12.98 1.81
C GLY A 6 -5.50 -14.15 2.28
N VAL A 7 -4.85 -15.22 2.72
CA VAL A 7 -5.52 -16.46 3.12
C VAL A 7 -6.26 -16.27 4.45
N ILE A 8 -7.56 -16.57 4.46
CA ILE A 8 -8.40 -16.51 5.66
C ILE A 8 -8.12 -17.74 6.53
N GLY A 9 -8.00 -17.53 7.85
CA GLY A 9 -7.82 -18.61 8.83
C GLY A 9 -6.37 -19.08 9.01
N ALA A 10 -5.42 -18.51 8.25
CA ALA A 10 -3.99 -18.77 8.46
C ALA A 10 -3.43 -17.86 9.58
N PRO A 11 -2.70 -18.41 10.56
CA PRO A 11 -2.01 -17.59 11.55
C PRO A 11 -0.88 -16.78 10.89
N LEU A 12 -0.61 -15.60 11.44
CA LEU A 12 0.46 -14.73 10.97
C LEU A 12 1.82 -15.19 11.54
N GLU A 13 2.87 -15.09 10.71
CA GLU A 13 4.27 -15.23 11.15
C GLU A 13 4.72 -13.94 11.86
N VAL A 14 4.41 -13.82 13.16
CA VAL A 14 4.58 -12.56 13.92
C VAL A 14 6.01 -12.03 13.89
N ASP A 15 7.01 -12.86 14.18
CA ASP A 15 8.42 -12.44 14.23
C ASP A 15 8.89 -11.82 12.90
N LYS A 16 8.42 -12.39 11.78
CA LYS A 16 8.74 -11.88 10.43
C LYS A 16 8.06 -10.55 10.16
N ILE A 17 6.82 -10.39 10.62
CA ILE A 17 6.07 -9.14 10.47
C ILE A 17 6.70 -8.04 11.31
N GLU A 18 7.06 -8.31 12.57
CA GLU A 18 7.70 -7.32 13.45
C GLU A 18 9.03 -6.83 12.85
N GLY A 19 9.89 -7.76 12.43
CA GLY A 19 11.14 -7.39 11.73
C GLY A 19 10.89 -6.62 10.44
N GLY A 20 9.85 -6.98 9.69
CA GLY A 20 9.45 -6.28 8.46
C GLY A 20 8.91 -4.87 8.70
N ILE A 21 8.20 -4.63 9.82
CA ILE A 21 7.70 -3.31 10.20
C ILE A 21 8.87 -2.37 10.48
N HIS A 22 9.88 -2.83 11.23
CA HIS A 22 11.07 -2.02 11.51
C HIS A 22 11.81 -1.66 10.22
N GLN A 23 12.06 -2.63 9.34
CA GLN A 23 12.69 -2.38 8.03
C GLN A 23 11.88 -1.41 7.16
N ALA A 24 10.56 -1.59 7.09
CA ALA A 24 9.69 -0.72 6.30
C ALA A 24 9.66 0.73 6.82
N ALA A 25 9.82 0.93 8.14
CA ALA A 25 9.91 2.25 8.74
C ALA A 25 11.23 2.96 8.40
N GLU A 26 12.34 2.21 8.35
CA GLU A 26 13.65 2.72 7.92
C GLU A 26 13.68 3.07 6.43
N ASP A 27 12.91 2.33 5.62
CA ASP A 27 12.87 2.45 4.16
C ASP A 27 11.90 3.52 3.61
N LEU A 28 11.29 4.34 4.48
CA LEU A 28 10.34 5.39 4.08
C LEU A 28 11.00 6.44 3.18
N SER A 29 10.38 6.72 2.03
CA SER A 29 10.83 7.75 1.09
C SER A 29 9.65 8.27 0.25
N GLU A 30 9.78 9.48 -0.30
CA GLU A 30 8.77 10.10 -1.17
C GLU A 30 8.56 9.30 -2.48
N GLU A 31 9.60 8.58 -2.92
CA GLU A 31 9.62 7.75 -4.12
C GLU A 31 9.11 6.32 -3.89
N ALA A 32 8.86 5.92 -2.63
CA ALA A 32 8.52 4.54 -2.27
C ALA A 32 7.07 4.13 -2.60
N GLY A 33 6.22 5.04 -3.11
CA GLY A 33 4.80 4.79 -3.35
C GLY A 33 4.52 3.59 -4.27
N ALA A 34 5.35 3.38 -5.30
CA ALA A 34 5.22 2.22 -6.18
C ALA A 34 5.55 0.88 -5.47
N ARG A 35 6.54 0.88 -4.56
CA ARG A 35 6.87 -0.28 -3.73
C ARG A 35 5.71 -0.63 -2.81
N ALA A 36 5.11 0.38 -2.17
CA ALA A 36 3.94 0.20 -1.31
C ALA A 36 2.74 -0.39 -2.07
N ALA A 37 2.46 0.11 -3.28
CA ALA A 37 1.38 -0.43 -4.13
C ALA A 37 1.59 -1.90 -4.50
N SER A 38 2.85 -2.31 -4.75
CA SER A 38 3.19 -3.70 -5.02
C SER A 38 3.10 -4.58 -3.77
N ALA A 39 3.51 -4.07 -2.61
CA ALA A 39 3.56 -4.83 -1.36
C ALA A 39 2.18 -5.29 -0.85
N ILE A 40 1.11 -4.57 -1.21
CA ILE A 40 -0.26 -4.92 -0.79
C ILE A 40 -0.97 -5.90 -1.74
N MET A 41 -0.37 -6.24 -2.88
CA MET A 41 -0.98 -7.13 -3.88
C MET A 41 -1.18 -8.56 -3.35
N THR A 42 -2.21 -9.25 -3.82
CA THR A 42 -2.34 -10.71 -3.66
C THR A 42 -2.40 -11.41 -5.01
N THR A 43 -3.60 -11.53 -5.59
CA THR A 43 -3.83 -12.14 -6.91
C THR A 43 -3.84 -11.10 -8.03
N ASP A 44 -3.55 -9.85 -7.69
CA ASP A 44 -3.33 -8.76 -8.64
C ASP A 44 -2.25 -9.12 -9.66
N THR A 45 -2.50 -8.82 -10.94
CA THR A 45 -1.49 -9.00 -12.02
C THR A 45 -0.62 -7.77 -12.23
N ARG A 46 -0.98 -6.64 -11.63
CA ARG A 46 -0.25 -5.37 -11.68
C ARG A 46 -0.61 -4.47 -10.50
N PRO A 47 0.32 -3.63 -10.02
CA PRO A 47 0.03 -2.63 -8.99
C PRO A 47 -0.93 -1.56 -9.53
N LYS A 48 -1.70 -0.96 -8.63
CA LYS A 48 -2.67 0.09 -8.97
C LYS A 48 -2.37 1.33 -8.14
N HIS A 49 -2.05 2.42 -8.82
CA HIS A 49 -1.84 3.72 -8.21
C HIS A 49 -2.36 4.82 -9.14
N ARG A 50 -2.77 5.94 -8.57
CA ARG A 50 -3.17 7.13 -9.30
C ARG A 50 -2.83 8.36 -8.48
N ALA A 51 -2.39 9.41 -9.16
CA ALA A 51 -2.27 10.73 -8.58
C ALA A 51 -2.96 11.74 -9.49
N VAL A 52 -3.57 12.77 -8.89
CA VAL A 52 -4.15 13.91 -9.59
C VAL A 52 -3.75 15.19 -8.86
N ARG A 53 -3.57 16.28 -9.62
CA ARG A 53 -3.48 17.62 -9.08
C ARG A 53 -4.85 18.27 -9.23
N VAL A 54 -5.35 18.86 -8.15
CA VAL A 54 -6.66 19.50 -8.10
C VAL A 54 -6.43 20.97 -7.80
N GLU A 55 -7.00 21.83 -8.64
CA GLU A 55 -7.06 23.27 -8.40
C GLU A 55 -8.35 23.56 -7.63
N GLY A 56 -8.23 24.21 -6.48
CA GLY A 56 -9.36 24.61 -5.64
C GLY A 56 -9.29 26.08 -5.25
N GLU A 57 -10.35 26.56 -4.61
CA GLU A 57 -10.45 27.94 -4.10
C GLU A 57 -9.29 28.33 -3.17
N TRP A 58 -8.74 27.34 -2.46
CA TRP A 58 -7.65 27.50 -1.48
C TRP A 58 -6.26 27.20 -2.05
N GLY A 59 -6.15 27.05 -3.37
CA GLY A 59 -4.91 26.73 -4.09
C GLY A 59 -4.85 25.29 -4.61
N SER A 60 -3.71 24.95 -5.21
CA SER A 60 -3.47 23.63 -5.81
C SER A 60 -3.07 22.60 -4.76
N TYR A 61 -3.67 21.41 -4.80
CA TYR A 61 -3.26 20.27 -3.96
C TYR A 61 -3.15 18.98 -4.77
N ALA A 62 -2.38 18.02 -4.26
CA ALA A 62 -2.20 16.71 -4.88
C ALA A 62 -2.96 15.64 -4.09
N LEU A 63 -3.68 14.78 -4.80
CA LEU A 63 -4.32 13.60 -4.25
C LEU A 63 -3.68 12.36 -4.87
N GLY A 64 -2.99 11.57 -4.06
CA GLY A 64 -2.43 10.28 -4.43
C GLY A 64 -3.18 9.14 -3.76
N GLY A 65 -3.30 8.00 -4.45
CA GLY A 65 -3.92 6.80 -3.92
C GLY A 65 -3.33 5.52 -4.54
N ILE A 66 -3.31 4.47 -3.74
CA ILE A 66 -2.96 3.10 -4.14
C ILE A 66 -4.13 2.18 -3.79
N ALA A 67 -4.29 1.10 -4.54
CA ALA A 67 -5.30 0.07 -4.27
C ALA A 67 -4.79 -1.30 -4.68
N LYS A 68 -5.41 -2.35 -4.13
CA LYS A 68 -5.24 -3.73 -4.55
C LYS A 68 -6.61 -4.38 -4.68
N GLY A 69 -6.64 -5.50 -5.39
CA GLY A 69 -7.84 -6.24 -5.65
C GLY A 69 -7.87 -6.83 -7.05
N ALA A 70 -8.30 -8.07 -7.14
CA ALA A 70 -8.40 -8.85 -8.38
C ALA A 70 -9.30 -10.09 -8.24
N GLY A 71 -9.37 -10.66 -7.03
CA GLY A 71 -10.26 -11.76 -6.67
C GLY A 71 -10.69 -11.59 -5.22
N MET A 72 -11.93 -11.95 -4.90
CA MET A 72 -12.58 -11.42 -3.69
C MET A 72 -12.54 -9.87 -3.66
N ILE A 73 -12.68 -9.32 -4.89
CA ILE A 73 -12.47 -7.96 -5.45
C ILE A 73 -11.35 -7.17 -4.78
#